data_AF-A0A371NEL7-F1
#
_entry.id   AF-A0A371NEL7-F1
#
_cell.length_a   1.000
_cell.length_b   1.000
_cell.length_c   1.000
_cell.angle_alpha   90.00
_cell.angle_beta   90.00
_cell.angle_gamma   90.00
#
_symmetry.space_group_name_H-M   'P 1'
#
loop_
_entity.id
_entity.type
_entity.pdbx_description
1 polymer ?
#
loop_
_entity_poly.entity_id
_entity_poly.type
_entity_poly.pdbx_seq_one_letter_code
_entity_poly.pdbx_strand_id
1 'polypeptide(L)'
;MLETQIWFYAGAALVVIGSIATVAGPGVRDPIVRILNTEIPAVGVSLIFLTYNHTLALLTFIAATTIMTLVLLRAVIRLEEMGVEL
;
A
#
# COMPACT_ATOMS: atom_id res chain seq x y z
N MET A 1 -21.83 7.94 13.75
CA MET A 1 -20.96 9.13 13.57
C MET A 1 -19.55 8.86 14.11
N LEU A 2 -19.39 8.38 15.34
CA LEU A 2 -18.08 8.12 15.95
C LEU A 2 -17.30 6.98 15.26
N GLU A 3 -17.97 5.89 14.87
CA GLU A 3 -17.35 4.78 14.11
C GLU A 3 -16.79 5.23 12.75
N THR A 4 -17.53 6.06 12.02
CA THR A 4 -17.11 6.62 10.71
C THR A 4 -15.86 7.49 10.86
N GLN A 5 -15.76 8.26 11.95
CA GLN A 5 -14.58 9.08 12.24
C GLN A 5 -13.34 8.23 12.55
N ILE A 6 -13.51 7.10 13.25
CA ILE A 6 -12.41 6.18 13.56
C ILE A 6 -11.77 5.65 12.27
N TRP A 7 -12.59 5.22 11.30
CA TRP A 7 -12.08 4.73 10.02
C TRP A 7 -11.30 5.78 9.24
N PHE A 8 -11.81 7.02 9.21
CA PHE A 8 -11.14 8.12 8.53
C PHE A 8 -9.79 8.46 9.17
N TYR A 9 -9.74 8.63 10.49
CA TYR A 9 -8.50 9.00 11.19
C TYR A 9 -7.48 7.86 11.21
N ALA A 10 -7.92 6.61 11.38
CA ALA A 10 -7.05 5.45 11.25
C ALA A 10 -6.48 5.33 9.82
N GLY A 11 -7.33 5.52 8.81
CA GLY A 11 -6.92 5.55 7.41
C GLY A 11 -5.89 6.64 7.12
N ALA A 12 -6.15 7.87 7.58
CA ALA A 12 -5.21 8.99 7.43
C ALA A 12 -3.87 8.72 8.13
N ALA A 13 -3.89 8.17 9.35
CA ALA A 13 -2.67 7.80 10.06
C ALA A 13 -1.86 6.73 9.30
N LEU A 14 -2.53 5.70 8.79
CA LEU A 14 -1.88 4.64 8.00
C LEU A 14 -1.30 5.16 6.68
N VAL A 15 -1.98 6.10 6.01
CA VAL A 15 -1.42 6.74 4.80
C VAL A 15 -0.13 7.48 5.14
N VAL A 16 -0.14 8.33 6.16
CA VAL A 16 1.04 9.13 6.52
C VAL A 16 2.18 8.24 6.99
N ILE A 17 1.94 7.36 7.95
CA ILE A 17 2.97 6.48 8.53
C ILE A 17 3.47 5.47 7.48
N GLY A 18 2.56 4.88 6.70
CA GLY A 18 2.88 3.91 5.67
C GLY A 18 3.70 4.50 4.51
N SER A 19 3.39 5.72 4.08
CA SER A 19 4.20 6.42 3.09
C SER A 19 5.60 6.73 3.61
N ILE A 20 5.74 7.15 4.86
CA ILE A 20 7.06 7.35 5.49
C ILE A 20 7.80 6.01 5.60
N ALA A 21 7.13 4.94 6.01
CA ALA A 21 7.71 3.62 6.14
C ALA A 21 8.15 3.02 4.79
N THR A 22 7.52 3.42 3.69
CA THR A 22 7.94 3.03 2.34
C THR A 22 9.31 3.62 1.99
N VAL A 23 9.60 4.85 2.41
CA VAL A 23 10.85 5.56 2.05
C VAL A 23 11.96 5.32 3.08
N ALA A 24 11.61 5.38 4.36
CA ALA A 24 12.56 5.39 5.49
C ALA A 24 12.22 4.36 6.58
N GLY A 25 11.32 3.42 6.29
CA GLY A 25 10.93 2.38 7.24
C GLY A 25 11.94 1.23 7.36
N PRO A 26 11.59 0.20 8.15
CA PRO A 26 12.43 -0.98 8.30
C PRO A 26 12.54 -1.74 6.97
N GLY A 27 13.75 -2.19 6.65
CA GLY A 27 14.00 -3.06 5.48
C GLY A 27 13.86 -2.39 4.12
N VAL A 28 13.74 -1.06 4.02
CA VAL A 28 13.57 -0.32 2.74
C VAL A 28 14.71 -0.45 1.73
N ARG A 29 15.81 -1.12 2.08
CA ARG A 29 16.91 -1.43 1.17
C ARG A 29 16.61 -2.67 0.32
N ASP A 30 15.75 -3.55 0.80
CA ASP A 30 15.26 -4.68 0.04
C ASP A 30 14.05 -4.21 -0.80
N PRO A 31 14.10 -4.32 -2.15
CA PRO A 31 13.03 -3.89 -3.03
C PRO A 31 11.70 -4.60 -2.76
N ILE A 32 11.72 -5.89 -2.37
CA ILE A 32 10.53 -6.66 -2.05
C ILE A 32 9.88 -6.11 -0.79
N VAL A 33 10.69 -5.88 0.25
CA VAL A 33 10.19 -5.29 1.52
C VAL A 33 9.67 -3.88 1.29
N ARG A 34 10.34 -3.09 0.43
CA ARG A 34 9.87 -1.75 0.06
C ARG A 34 8.51 -1.80 -0.65
N ILE A 35 8.29 -2.74 -1.56
CA ILE A 35 6.98 -2.95 -2.21
C ILE A 35 5.93 -3.33 -1.16
N LEU A 36 6.23 -4.25 -0.25
CA LEU A 36 5.29 -4.61 0.81
C LEU A 36 4.95 -3.43 1.74
N ASN A 37 5.91 -2.55 2.02
CA ASN A 37 5.65 -1.34 2.79
C ASN A 37 4.65 -0.39 2.09
N THR A 38 4.53 -0.43 0.75
CA THR A 38 3.52 0.35 0.00
C THR A 38 2.08 -0.14 0.19
N GLU A 39 1.88 -1.37 0.68
CA GLU A 39 0.54 -1.87 0.98
C GLU A 39 -0.05 -1.21 2.24
N ILE A 40 0.79 -0.76 3.18
CA ILE A 40 0.34 -0.07 4.40
C ILE A 40 -0.45 1.21 4.07
N PRO A 41 0.06 2.16 3.26
CA PRO A 41 -0.73 3.32 2.87
C PRO A 41 -1.92 2.95 1.96
N ALA A 42 -1.84 1.88 1.17
CA ALA A 42 -2.99 1.40 0.39
C ALA A 42 -4.16 0.94 1.29
N VAL A 43 -3.88 0.22 2.37
CA VAL A 43 -4.89 -0.12 3.40
C VAL A 43 -5.46 1.15 4.01
N GLY A 44 -4.63 2.17 4.26
CA GLY A 44 -5.09 3.47 4.76
C GLY A 44 -6.10 4.17 3.82
N VAL A 45 -5.82 4.19 2.52
CA VAL A 45 -6.75 4.73 1.50
C VAL A 45 -8.06 3.93 1.46
N SER A 46 -7.97 2.62 1.64
CA SER A 46 -9.14 1.73 1.67
C SER A 46 -10.08 2.05 2.84
N LEU A 47 -9.54 2.33 4.03
CA LEU A 47 -10.33 2.77 5.19
C LEU A 47 -11.00 4.14 4.97
N ILE A 48 -10.34 5.04 4.23
CA ILE A 48 -10.93 6.33 3.85
C ILE A 48 -12.11 6.11 2.91
N PHE A 49 -12.01 5.24 1.89
CA PHE A 49 -13.15 4.95 1.02
C PHE A 49 -14.31 4.29 1.75
N LEU A 50 -14.03 3.46 2.76
CA LEU A 50 -15.05 2.86 3.61
C LEU A 50 -15.86 3.92 4.36
N THR A 51 -15.22 5.01 4.79
CA THR A 51 -15.87 6.14 5.48
C THR A 51 -16.97 6.78 4.64
N TYR A 52 -16.76 6.88 3.33
CA TYR A 52 -17.69 7.52 2.39
C TYR A 52 -18.69 6.55 1.75
N ASN A 53 -18.69 5.27 2.16
CA ASN A 53 -19.51 4.22 1.57
C ASN A 53 -19.33 4.11 0.03
N HIS A 54 -18.13 4.44 -0.47
CA HIS A 54 -17.79 4.33 -1.89
C HIS A 54 -17.32 2.91 -2.23
N THR A 55 -18.20 1.92 -2.08
CA THR A 55 -17.85 0.49 -2.24
C THR A 55 -17.27 0.15 -3.61
N LEU A 56 -17.77 0.78 -4.68
CA LEU A 56 -17.21 0.61 -6.02
C LEU A 56 -15.76 1.10 -6.09
N ALA A 57 -15.47 2.30 -5.58
CA ALA A 57 -14.12 2.85 -5.55
C ALA A 57 -13.18 2.00 -4.69
N LEU A 58 -13.67 1.54 -3.53
CA LEU A 58 -12.93 0.66 -2.63
C LEU A 58 -12.51 -0.65 -3.31
N LEU A 59 -13.45 -1.36 -3.93
CA LEU A 59 -13.17 -2.64 -4.58
C LEU A 59 -12.24 -2.47 -5.79
N THR A 60 -12.45 -1.43 -6.61
CA THR A 60 -11.57 -1.12 -7.73
C THR A 60 -10.16 -0.80 -7.25
N PHE A 61 -10.04 -0.01 -6.19
CA PHE A 61 -8.74 0.34 -5.62
C PHE A 61 -8.00 -0.90 -5.11
N ILE A 62 -8.64 -1.74 -4.29
CA ILE A 62 -8.03 -2.98 -3.78
C ILE A 62 -7.60 -3.91 -4.92
N ALA A 63 -8.46 -4.07 -5.94
CA ALA A 63 -8.13 -4.89 -7.10
C ALA A 63 -6.91 -4.33 -7.85
N ALA A 64 -6.88 -3.03 -8.10
CA ALA A 64 -5.78 -2.37 -8.78
C ALA A 64 -4.46 -2.46 -7.99
N THR A 65 -4.47 -2.21 -6.68
CA THR A 65 -3.25 -2.28 -5.85
C THR A 65 -2.72 -3.70 -5.78
N THR A 66 -3.60 -4.69 -5.60
CA THR A 66 -3.21 -6.11 -5.60
C THR A 66 -2.54 -6.51 -6.92
N ILE A 67 -3.13 -6.13 -8.05
CA ILE A 67 -2.56 -6.42 -9.38
C ILE A 67 -1.22 -5.69 -9.55
N MET A 68 -1.13 -4.41 -9.17
CA MET A 68 0.12 -3.65 -9.26
C MET A 68 1.24 -4.30 -8.45
N THR A 69 0.95 -4.73 -7.22
CA THR A 69 1.92 -5.37 -6.34
C THR A 69 2.40 -6.69 -6.91
N LEU A 70 1.51 -7.51 -7.48
CA LEU A 70 1.92 -8.74 -8.19
C LEU A 70 2.82 -8.45 -9.40
N VAL A 71 2.51 -7.41 -10.17
CA VAL A 71 3.32 -7.00 -11.33
C VAL A 71 4.69 -6.48 -10.89
N LEU A 72 4.75 -5.66 -9.84
CA LEU A 72 5.99 -5.10 -9.31
C LEU A 72 6.88 -6.19 -8.70
N LEU A 73 6.32 -7.11 -7.91
CA LEU A 73 7.06 -8.25 -7.38
C LEU A 73 7.67 -9.09 -8.50
N ARG A 74 6.89 -9.39 -9.54
CA ARG A 74 7.40 -10.12 -10.71
C ARG A 74 8.50 -9.36 -11.44
N ALA A 75 8.39 -8.05 -11.55
CA ALA A 75 9.42 -7.21 -12.16
C ALA A 75 10.72 -7.22 -11.36
N VAL A 76 10.64 -7.09 -10.03
CA VAL A 76 11.80 -7.15 -9.12
C VAL A 76 12.51 -8.50 -9.19
N ILE A 77 11.77 -9.61 -9.06
CA ILE A 77 12.35 -10.97 -9.14
C ILE A 77 13.11 -11.15 -10.46
N ARG A 78 12.53 -10.69 -11.57
CA ARG A 78 13.17 -10.80 -12.88
C ARG A 78 14.42 -9.93 -13.01
N LEU A 79 14.46 -8.76 -12.36
CA LEU A 79 15.64 -7.90 -12.34
C LEU A 79 16.77 -8.53 -11.51
N GLU A 80 16.44 -9.14 -10.38
CA GLU A 80 17.39 -9.92 -9.57
C GLU A 80 17.96 -11.11 -10.36
N GLU A 81 17.12 -11.85 -11.11
CA GLU A 81 17.56 -12.95 -11.98
C GLU A 81 18.53 -12.50 -13.09
N MET A 82 18.41 -11.26 -13.57
CA MET A 82 19.31 -10.68 -14.58
C MET A 82 20.62 -10.15 -13.99
N GLY A 83 20.82 -10.26 -12.68
CA GLY A 83 22.03 -9.79 -12.00
C GLY A 83 22.12 -8.27 -11.87
N VAL A 84 20.99 -7.57 -11.95
CA VAL A 84 20.94 -6.12 -11.70
C VAL A 84 20.86 -5.90 -10.19
N GLU A 85 21.84 -5.21 -9.61
CA GLU A 85 21.75 -4.74 -8.22
C GLU A 85 20.69 -3.62 -8.12
N LEU A 86 19.64 -3.86 -7.32
CA LEU A 86 18.49 -2.98 -7.13
C LEU A 86 18.63 -2.08 -5.90
#